data_AF-A0A538RY35-F1
#
_entry.id   AF-A0A538RY35-F1
#
_cell.length_a   1.000
_cell.length_b   1.000
_cell.length_c   1.000
_cell.angle_alpha   90.00
_cell.angle_beta   90.00
_cell.angle_gamma   90.00
#
_symmetry.space_group_name_H-M   'P 1'
#
loop_
_entity.id
_entity.type
_entity.pdbx_description
1 polymer ?
#
loop_
_entity_poly.entity_id
_entity_poly.type
_entity_poly.pdbx_seq_one_letter_code
_entity_poly.pdbx_strand_id
1 'polypeptide(L)'
;VDVYHEFSHPYEMTEAMVKALKPGGRLVFVEYRKEDPEVPIKLVHKMTEKQVRKEMEPHPLTWSRTLDLLPRQHIIIFKKNGEKPNEQKGK
;
A
#
# COMPACT_ATOMS: atom_id res chain seq x y z
N VAL A 1 -9.55 13.66 0.23
CA VAL A 1 -8.97 12.96 1.39
C VAL A 1 -8.60 11.57 0.90
N ASP A 2 -7.34 11.18 1.02
CA ASP A 2 -6.89 9.81 0.69
C ASP A 2 -6.99 8.96 1.97
N VAL A 3 -7.54 7.75 1.86
CA VAL A 3 -8.15 7.04 3.02
C VAL A 3 -7.11 6.42 3.96
N TYR A 4 -5.95 6.01 3.46
CA TYR A 4 -5.02 5.19 4.22
C TYR A 4 -4.49 5.88 5.50
N HIS A 5 -4.25 7.19 5.42
CA HIS A 5 -3.81 8.02 6.54
C HIS A 5 -4.87 8.23 7.63
N GLU A 6 -6.13 7.94 7.33
CA GLU A 6 -7.25 8.12 8.24
C GLU A 6 -7.53 6.86 9.08
N PHE A 7 -6.82 5.76 8.81
CA PHE A 7 -6.93 4.57 9.63
C PHE A 7 -6.27 4.78 11.00
N SER A 8 -7.03 4.51 12.06
CA SER A 8 -6.49 4.45 13.42
C SER A 8 -5.56 3.25 13.64
N HIS A 9 -5.69 2.21 12.79
CA HIS A 9 -4.97 0.95 12.86
C HIS A 9 -4.52 0.51 11.44
N PRO A 10 -3.61 1.26 10.79
CA PRO A 10 -3.28 1.04 9.37
C PRO A 10 -2.62 -0.31 9.09
N TYR A 11 -1.84 -0.83 10.04
CA TYR A 11 -1.19 -2.12 9.93
C TYR A 11 -2.21 -3.27 9.89
N GLU A 12 -3.13 -3.30 10.85
CA GLU A 12 -4.18 -4.31 10.96
C GLU A 12 -5.15 -4.25 9.78
N MET A 13 -5.49 -3.04 9.34
CA MET A 13 -6.30 -2.84 8.13
C MET A 13 -5.59 -3.40 6.90
N THR A 14 -4.29 -3.13 6.73
CA THR A 14 -3.51 -3.68 5.63
C THR A 14 -3.44 -5.20 5.70
N GLU A 15 -3.20 -5.76 6.88
CA GLU A 15 -3.17 -7.21 7.08
C GLU A 15 -4.50 -7.87 6.68
N ALA A 16 -5.63 -7.31 7.10
CA ALA A 16 -6.97 -7.79 6.76
C ALA A 16 -7.25 -7.69 5.26
N MET A 17 -6.91 -6.56 4.63
CA MET A 17 -7.03 -6.38 3.17
C MET A 17 -6.18 -7.42 2.42
N VAL A 18 -4.92 -7.62 2.82
CA VAL A 18 -4.03 -8.60 2.19
C VAL A 18 -4.52 -10.03 2.39
N LYS A 19 -5.07 -10.39 3.56
CA LYS A 19 -5.70 -11.70 3.79
C LYS A 19 -6.85 -11.96 2.81
N ALA A 20 -7.70 -10.95 2.56
CA ALA A 20 -8.84 -11.06 1.64
C ALA A 20 -8.47 -11.17 0.15
N LEU A 21 -7.26 -10.73 -0.24
CA LEU A 21 -6.79 -10.84 -1.63
C LEU A 21 -6.48 -12.30 -2.02
N LYS A 22 -6.80 -12.68 -3.26
CA LYS A 22 -6.29 -13.91 -3.87
C LYS A 22 -4.76 -13.81 -4.10
N PRO A 23 -4.01 -14.93 -4.17
CA PRO A 23 -2.63 -14.91 -4.63
C PRO A 23 -2.50 -14.17 -5.98
N GLY A 24 -1.53 -13.26 -6.09
CA GLY A 24 -1.37 -12.38 -7.25
C GLY A 24 -2.38 -11.22 -7.35
N GLY A 25 -3.33 -11.11 -6.41
CA GLY A 25 -4.21 -9.95 -6.23
C GLY A 25 -3.41 -8.69 -5.91
N ARG A 26 -4.02 -7.51 -6.10
CA ARG A 26 -3.32 -6.23 -5.99
C ARG A 26 -3.85 -5.39 -4.84
N LEU A 27 -2.94 -4.73 -4.15
CA LEU A 27 -3.24 -3.59 -3.28
C LEU A 27 -2.67 -2.35 -3.96
N VAL A 28 -3.50 -1.33 -4.15
CA VAL A 28 -3.13 -0.12 -4.91
C VAL A 28 -3.37 1.10 -4.05
N PHE A 29 -2.33 1.90 -3.91
CA PHE A 29 -2.37 3.20 -3.24
C PHE A 29 -2.45 4.30 -4.29
N VAL A 30 -3.29 5.30 -4.04
CA VAL A 30 -3.35 6.55 -4.81
C VAL A 30 -3.13 7.65 -3.79
N GLU A 31 -1.93 8.22 -3.76
CA GLU A 31 -1.48 9.08 -2.65
C GLU A 31 -0.93 10.40 -3.17
N TYR A 32 -1.28 11.51 -2.52
CA TYR A 32 -0.70 12.82 -2.79
C TYR A 32 0.81 12.85 -2.53
N ARG A 33 1.54 13.37 -3.52
CA ARG A 33 3.00 13.55 -3.52
C ARG A 33 3.43 14.42 -2.34
N LYS A 34 4.13 13.83 -1.37
CA LYS A 34 4.65 14.55 -0.19
C LYS A 34 5.87 15.38 -0.50
N GLU A 35 6.66 14.95 -1.48
CA GLU A 35 7.83 15.64 -1.99
C GLU A 35 7.50 16.87 -2.83
N ASP A 36 6.24 17.02 -3.27
CA ASP A 36 5.77 18.16 -4.05
C ASP A 36 5.12 19.24 -3.15
N PRO A 37 5.78 20.41 -2.96
CA PRO A 37 5.23 21.50 -2.17
C PRO A 37 4.02 22.17 -2.83
N GLU A 38 3.86 22.07 -4.16
CA GLU A 38 2.79 22.72 -4.92
C GLU A 38 1.44 22.00 -4.79
N VAL A 39 1.41 20.78 -4.27
CA VAL A 39 0.17 20.05 -4.02
C VAL A 39 -0.60 20.73 -2.87
N PRO A 40 -1.78 21.33 -3.11
CA PRO A 40 -2.44 22.23 -2.16
C PRO A 40 -3.33 21.46 -1.18
N ILE A 41 -2.73 20.62 -0.33
CA ILE A 41 -3.41 19.88 0.75
C ILE A 41 -2.52 19.81 1.99
N LYS A 42 -3.12 19.59 3.18
CA LYS A 42 -2.36 19.47 4.43
C LYS A 42 -1.35 18.33 4.36
N LEU A 43 -0.17 18.55 4.93
CA LEU A 43 0.95 17.57 4.93
C LEU A 43 0.58 16.21 5.53
N VAL A 44 -0.37 16.17 6.47
CA VAL A 44 -0.85 14.92 7.10
C VAL A 44 -1.58 14.00 6.13
N HIS A 45 -2.02 14.52 4.98
CA HIS A 45 -2.68 13.75 3.92
C HIS A 45 -1.74 13.48 2.72
N LYS A 46 -0.42 13.60 2.92
CA LYS A 46 0.59 13.35 1.88
C LYS A 46 1.55 12.26 2.32
N MET A 47 1.95 11.42 1.38
CA MET A 47 2.93 10.35 1.57
C MET A 47 3.95 10.32 0.43
N THR A 48 5.20 9.96 0.73
CA THR A 48 6.16 9.60 -0.33
C THR A 48 5.97 8.14 -0.70
N GLU A 49 6.32 7.77 -1.95
CA GLU A 49 6.38 6.35 -2.33
C GLU A 49 7.24 5.54 -1.35
N LYS A 50 8.38 6.09 -0.93
CA LYS A 50 9.29 5.45 0.03
C LYS A 50 8.60 5.14 1.36
N GLN A 51 7.76 6.06 1.85
CA GLN A 51 7.01 5.84 3.09
C GLN A 51 5.99 4.72 2.92
N VAL A 52 5.19 4.75 1.85
CA VAL A 52 4.20 3.70 1.54
C VAL A 52 4.87 2.34 1.43
N ARG A 53 5.97 2.25 0.68
CA ARG A 53 6.72 1.00 0.51
C ARG A 53 7.23 0.44 1.83
N LYS A 54 7.81 1.30 2.67
CA LYS A 54 8.30 0.91 3.99
C LYS A 54 7.19 0.35 4.88
N GLU A 55 6.01 0.97 4.85
CA GLU A 55 4.87 0.49 5.64
C GLU A 55 4.31 -0.84 5.12
N MET A 56 4.48 -1.13 3.82
CA MET A 56 4.04 -2.39 3.22
C MET A 56 5.04 -3.56 3.38
N GLU A 57 6.31 -3.28 3.72
CA GLU A 57 7.39 -4.30 3.88
C GLU A 57 7.03 -5.48 4.80
N PRO A 58 6.33 -5.30 5.95
CA PRO A 58 5.99 -6.42 6.82
C PRO A 58 4.92 -7.37 6.26
N HIS A 59 4.18 -6.96 5.23
CA HIS A 59 3.08 -7.73 4.66
C HIS A 59 3.57 -8.60 3.50
N PRO A 60 2.88 -9.71 3.15
CA PRO A 60 3.26 -10.60 2.04
C PRO A 60 2.89 -9.97 0.67
N LEU A 61 3.44 -8.80 0.41
CA LEU A 61 3.25 -7.97 -0.75
C LEU A 61 4.61 -7.72 -1.41
N THR A 62 4.64 -7.81 -2.73
CA THR A 62 5.78 -7.35 -3.53
C THR A 62 5.40 -6.08 -4.26
N TRP A 63 6.21 -5.03 -4.14
CA TRP A 63 6.06 -3.82 -4.96
C TRP A 63 6.19 -4.19 -6.44
N SER A 64 5.19 -3.84 -7.25
CA SER A 64 5.16 -4.17 -8.68
C SER A 64 5.63 -3.02 -9.54
N ARG A 65 5.11 -1.81 -9.31
CA ARG A 65 5.48 -0.57 -10.00
C ARG A 65 4.77 0.63 -9.37
N THR A 66 5.29 1.81 -9.64
CA THR A 66 4.60 3.09 -9.42
C THR A 66 4.29 3.73 -10.77
N LEU A 67 3.14 4.38 -10.88
CA LEU A 67 2.74 5.13 -12.06
C LEU A 67 2.52 6.61 -11.70
N ASP A 68 3.18 7.50 -12.43
CA ASP A 68 3.12 8.95 -12.24
C ASP A 68 2.23 9.65 -13.29
N LEU A 69 1.10 9.02 -13.60
CA LEU A 69 0.16 9.50 -14.62
C LEU A 69 -0.69 10.68 -14.13
N LEU A 70 -0.89 10.76 -12.81
CA LEU A 70 -1.75 11.75 -12.18
C LEU A 70 -0.93 12.98 -11.81
N PRO A 71 -1.50 14.20 -11.94
CA PRO A 71 -0.77 15.44 -11.79
C PRO A 71 -0.23 15.65 -10.36
N ARG A 72 -0.89 15.07 -9.34
CA ARG A 72 -0.57 15.34 -7.93
C ARG A 72 -0.36 14.08 -7.10
N GLN A 73 -0.62 12.90 -7.66
CA GLN A 73 -0.60 11.64 -6.93
C GLN A 73 0.34 10.62 -7.57
N HIS A 74 0.86 9.74 -6.74
CA HIS A 74 1.43 8.47 -7.16
C HIS A 74 0.35 7.40 -7.19
N ILE A 75 0.40 6.50 -8.18
CA ILE A 75 -0.33 5.23 -8.14
C ILE A 75 0.68 4.13 -7.84
N ILE A 76 0.71 3.62 -6.62
CA ILE A 76 1.70 2.63 -6.15
C ILE A 76 1.02 1.27 -6.08
N ILE A 77 1.53 0.31 -6.85
CA ILE A 77 0.90 -1.00 -7.03
C ILE A 77 1.73 -2.08 -6.37
N PHE A 78 1.12 -2.83 -5.45
CA PHE A 78 1.66 -4.04 -4.86
C PHE A 78 0.89 -5.28 -5.36
N LYS A 79 1.55 -6.44 -5.33
CA LYS A 79 0.93 -7.75 -5.60
C LYS A 79 1.09 -8.65 -4.38
N LYS A 80 0.03 -9.35 -3.99
CA LYS A 80 0.10 -10.41 -2.98
C LYS A 80 0.97 -11.56 -3.49
N ASN A 81 1.91 -11.97 -2.66
CA ASN A 81 2.83 -13.06 -2.97
C ASN A 81 2.05 -14.36 -3.23
N GLY A 82 2.60 -15.21 -4.08
CA GLY A 82 1.95 -16.43 -4.57
C GLY A 82 1.95 -17.61 -3.60
N GLU A 83 2.33 -17.43 -2.33
CA GLU A 83 2.41 -18.57 -1.40
C GLU A 83 1.00 -19.05 -1.01
N LYS A 84 0.76 -20.32 -1.33
CA LYS A 84 -0.36 -21.08 -0.77
C LYS A 84 -0.17 -21.07 0.76
N PRO A 85 -1.24 -20.91 1.56
CA PRO A 85 -1.14 -21.11 3.00
C PRO A 85 -0.48 -22.47 3.25
N ASN A 86 0.65 -22.44 3.95
CA ASN A 86 1.42 -23.62 4.31
C ASN A 86 0.48 -24.56 5.10
N GLU A 87 0.07 -25.68 4.51
CA GLU A 87 -0.53 -26.77 5.26
C GLU A 87 0.51 -27.22 6.28
N GLN A 88 0.30 -26.85 7.53
CA GLN A 88 1.04 -27.41 8.65
C GLN A 88 0.83 -28.93 8.59
N LYS A 89 1.85 -29.64 8.09
CA LYS A 89 1.95 -31.08 8.28
C LYS A 89 2.00 -31.33 9.79
N GLY A 90 0.91 -31.91 10.29
CA GLY A 90 0.85 -32.44 11.64
C GLY A 90 2.06 -33.34 11.91
N LYS A 91 2.58 -33.21 13.13
CA LYS A 91 3.21 -34.29 13.86
C LYS A 91 2.47 -34.41 15.18
#